data_AF-A0A241YQ85-F1
#
_entry.id   AF-A0A241YQ85-F1
#
_cell.length_a   1.000
_cell.length_b   1.000
_cell.length_c   1.000
_cell.angle_alpha   90.00
_cell.angle_beta   90.00
_cell.angle_gamma   90.00
#
_symmetry.space_group_name_H-M   'P 1'
#
loop_
_entity.id
_entity.type
_entity.pdbx_description
1 polymer ?
#
loop_
_entity_poly.entity_id
_entity_poly.type
_entity_poly.pdbx_seq_one_letter_code
_entity_poly.pdbx_strand_id
1 'polypeptide(L)'
;MFKKALIIALMGMSSFTFAGNWQVKFGGSVIAPSDDTTTALGVVKADHEYAFTPSVEYFFGESPFSAELLLAAPVNHDVLLDGKNVARIKQLPPTITAKYHFKNSTRFTPYIGIGATAFIPWDEQGVADKVKEDFGVAGQVGFNFQPADAKNWGVFVDVRYADISPEVTLTNGAKFDLDINPFVYTLGYSYKF
;
A
#
# COMPACT_ATOMS: atom_id res chain seq x y z
N MET A 1 7.15 5.54 20.21
CA MET A 1 7.81 6.79 19.73
C MET A 1 7.76 6.92 18.20
N PHE A 2 7.80 5.83 17.42
CA PHE A 2 7.64 5.84 15.95
C PHE A 2 6.35 6.50 15.43
N LYS A 3 5.19 6.27 16.07
CA LYS A 3 3.89 6.83 15.65
C LYS A 3 3.84 8.37 15.64
N LYS A 4 4.59 9.03 16.53
CA LYS A 4 4.68 10.50 16.58
C LYS A 4 5.66 11.05 15.54
N ALA A 5 6.70 10.28 15.18
CA ALA A 5 7.68 10.67 14.17
C ALA A 5 7.06 10.73 12.77
N LEU A 6 6.15 9.79 12.43
CA LEU A 6 5.45 9.80 11.14
C LEU A 6 4.55 11.04 10.97
N ILE A 7 3.83 11.42 12.04
CA ILE A 7 2.94 12.59 12.03
C ILE A 7 3.73 13.91 11.97
N ILE A 8 4.89 13.98 12.63
CA ILE A 8 5.79 15.15 12.57
C ILE A 8 6.48 15.25 11.20
N ALA A 9 6.83 14.12 10.57
CA ALA A 9 7.34 14.09 9.20
C ALA A 9 6.29 14.61 8.20
N LEU A 10 5.01 14.30 8.39
CA LEU A 10 3.92 14.82 7.54
C LEU A 10 3.73 16.35 7.66
N MET A 11 3.91 16.93 8.86
CA MET A 11 3.72 18.38 9.07
C MET A 11 4.94 19.24 8.70
N GLY A 12 6.14 18.66 8.70
CA GLY A 12 7.39 19.35 8.33
C GLY A 12 7.60 19.53 6.82
N MET A 13 6.74 18.98 5.96
CA MET A 13 6.89 19.05 4.51
C MET A 13 6.53 20.42 3.88
N SER A 14 6.03 21.36 4.67
CA SER A 14 5.52 22.66 4.20
C SER A 14 6.61 23.66 3.78
N SER A 15 7.90 23.34 3.97
CA SER A 15 9.04 24.23 3.67
C SER A 15 10.08 23.62 2.72
N PHE A 16 9.90 22.38 2.27
CA PHE A 16 10.82 21.81 1.28
C PHE A 16 10.42 22.34 -0.10
N THR A 17 11.25 23.23 -0.64
CA THR A 17 11.41 23.28 -2.09
C THR A 17 11.94 21.90 -2.47
N PHE A 18 11.04 21.05 -2.97
CA PHE A 18 11.46 19.83 -3.62
C PHE A 18 12.31 20.27 -4.81
N ALA A 19 13.62 19.99 -4.74
CA ALA A 19 14.47 20.11 -5.90
C ALA A 19 13.84 19.33 -7.07
N GLY A 20 14.11 19.73 -8.31
CA GLY A 20 13.65 18.98 -9.47
C GLY A 20 13.98 17.50 -9.29
N ASN A 21 12.99 16.62 -9.53
CA ASN A 21 13.02 15.14 -9.44
C ASN A 21 12.07 14.50 -8.41
N TRP A 22 11.37 15.26 -7.59
CA TRP A 22 10.34 14.68 -6.71
C TRP A 22 8.97 14.65 -7.38
N GLN A 23 8.20 13.63 -7.06
CA GLN A 23 6.80 13.50 -7.45
C GLN A 23 5.97 13.13 -6.22
N VAL A 24 4.82 13.78 -6.07
CA VAL A 24 3.80 13.38 -5.11
C VAL A 24 2.64 12.75 -5.87
N LYS A 25 2.03 11.74 -5.26
CA LYS A 25 0.87 11.03 -5.83
C LYS A 25 -0.21 10.91 -4.80
N PHE A 26 -1.46 11.08 -5.23
CA PHE A 26 -2.64 10.94 -4.41
C PHE A 26 -3.62 10.04 -5.15
N GLY A 27 -3.90 8.87 -4.58
CA GLY A 27 -4.77 7.86 -5.20
C GLY A 27 -5.85 7.38 -4.26
N GLY A 28 -6.97 6.96 -4.86
CA GLY A 28 -7.91 6.07 -4.23
C GLY A 28 -7.59 4.64 -4.66
N SER A 29 -7.57 3.72 -3.71
CA SER A 29 -7.26 2.31 -3.95
C SER A 29 -8.37 1.40 -3.48
N VAL A 30 -8.48 0.26 -4.14
CA VAL A 30 -9.16 -0.93 -3.63
C VAL A 30 -8.08 -1.92 -3.21
N ILE A 31 -8.07 -2.27 -1.93
CA ILE A 31 -7.22 -3.33 -1.38
C ILE A 31 -8.07 -4.60 -1.38
N ALA A 32 -7.71 -5.56 -2.21
CA ALA A 32 -8.44 -6.80 -2.40
C ALA A 32 -7.55 -7.98 -1.98
N PRO A 33 -7.73 -8.52 -0.76
CA PRO A 33 -7.13 -9.80 -0.38
C PRO A 33 -7.49 -10.88 -1.40
N SER A 34 -6.50 -11.65 -1.85
CA SER A 34 -6.70 -12.67 -2.90
C SER A 34 -6.81 -14.09 -2.36
N ASP A 35 -6.34 -14.31 -1.14
CA ASP A 35 -6.18 -15.63 -0.57
C ASP A 35 -7.14 -15.86 0.59
N ASP A 36 -7.42 -17.13 0.84
CA ASP A 36 -8.27 -17.60 1.93
C ASP A 36 -7.46 -18.59 2.78
N THR A 37 -7.58 -18.50 4.11
CA THR A 37 -6.93 -19.43 5.03
C THR A 37 -7.93 -20.48 5.53
N THR A 38 -7.64 -21.76 5.30
CA THR A 38 -8.45 -22.86 5.85
C THR A 38 -7.98 -23.23 7.25
N THR A 39 -8.89 -23.13 8.23
CA THR A 39 -8.63 -23.50 9.63
C THR A 39 -9.53 -24.66 10.07
N ALA A 40 -9.30 -25.20 11.27
CA ALA A 40 -10.20 -26.20 11.87
C ALA A 40 -11.62 -25.66 12.15
N LEU A 41 -11.80 -24.33 12.15
CA LEU A 41 -13.09 -23.67 12.41
C LEU A 41 -13.86 -23.30 11.13
N GLY A 42 -13.23 -23.39 9.96
CA GLY A 42 -13.79 -22.94 8.68
C GLY A 42 -12.79 -22.13 7.86
N VAL A 43 -13.30 -21.51 6.78
CA VAL A 43 -12.52 -20.67 5.87
C VAL A 43 -12.49 -19.24 6.40
N VAL A 44 -11.29 -18.70 6.58
CA VAL A 44 -11.04 -17.35 7.07
C VAL A 44 -10.57 -16.47 5.91
N LYS A 45 -11.12 -15.26 5.84
CA LYS A 45 -10.84 -14.29 4.78
C LYS A 45 -10.79 -12.87 5.34
N ALA A 46 -9.88 -12.05 4.84
CA ALA A 46 -9.97 -10.59 4.99
C ALA A 46 -10.87 -9.98 3.89
N ASP A 47 -11.70 -9.01 4.25
CA ASP A 47 -12.53 -8.30 3.28
C ASP A 47 -11.73 -7.29 2.42
N HIS A 48 -12.38 -6.80 1.37
CA HIS A 48 -11.83 -5.73 0.56
C HIS A 48 -12.13 -4.38 1.20
N GLU A 49 -11.20 -3.44 1.07
CA GLU A 49 -11.36 -2.10 1.64
C GLU A 49 -10.94 -1.02 0.65
N TYR A 50 -11.57 0.15 0.75
CA TYR A 50 -11.20 1.34 0.00
C TYR A 50 -10.25 2.19 0.84
N ALA A 51 -9.12 2.56 0.25
CA ALA A 51 -8.08 3.32 0.94
C ALA A 51 -7.68 4.57 0.18
N PHE A 52 -7.34 5.62 0.93
CA PHE A 52 -6.60 6.74 0.37
C PHE A 52 -5.10 6.46 0.49
N THR A 53 -4.41 6.47 -0.65
CA THR A 53 -3.02 6.01 -0.76
C THR A 53 -2.11 7.12 -1.32
N PRO A 54 -1.65 8.05 -0.47
CA PRO A 54 -0.64 9.01 -0.87
C PRO A 54 0.73 8.33 -1.00
N SER A 55 1.54 8.78 -1.95
CA SER A 55 2.94 8.39 -2.06
C SER A 55 3.84 9.55 -2.46
N VAL A 56 5.12 9.39 -2.13
CA VAL A 56 6.20 10.30 -2.54
C VAL A 56 7.22 9.49 -3.31
N GLU A 57 7.62 9.99 -4.47
CA GLU A 57 8.52 9.32 -5.40
C GLU A 57 9.69 10.24 -5.76
N TYR A 58 10.91 9.70 -5.72
CA TYR A 58 12.13 10.40 -6.11
C TYR A 58 12.74 9.78 -7.36
N PHE A 59 12.96 10.59 -8.39
CA PHE A 59 13.64 10.18 -9.62
C PHE A 59 15.15 10.39 -9.52
N PHE A 60 15.92 9.38 -9.92
CA PHE A 60 17.37 9.46 -9.89
C PHE A 60 17.90 10.21 -11.13
N GLY A 61 17.88 11.54 -11.08
CA GLY A 61 18.32 12.41 -12.17
C GLY A 61 17.55 12.14 -13.46
N GLU A 62 18.25 12.04 -14.59
CA GLU A 62 17.66 11.73 -15.90
C GLU A 62 17.48 10.21 -16.16
N SER A 63 17.77 9.36 -15.16
CA SER A 63 17.64 7.91 -15.31
C SER A 63 16.17 7.48 -15.38
N PRO A 64 15.86 6.29 -15.94
CA PRO A 64 14.51 5.72 -15.88
C PRO A 64 14.15 5.19 -14.49
N PHE A 65 15.01 5.34 -13.48
CA PHE A 65 14.82 4.76 -12.16
C PHE A 65 14.26 5.76 -11.16
N SER A 66 13.43 5.26 -10.25
CA SER A 66 12.92 6.02 -9.10
C SER A 66 12.74 5.13 -7.86
N ALA A 67 12.59 5.78 -6.71
CA ALA A 67 12.17 5.15 -5.46
C ALA A 67 10.87 5.80 -4.98
N GLU A 68 9.84 5.00 -4.74
CA GLU A 68 8.55 5.43 -4.19
C GLU A 68 8.40 4.93 -2.75
N LEU A 69 7.86 5.79 -1.88
CA LEU A 69 7.35 5.43 -0.57
C LEU A 69 5.84 5.65 -0.55
N LEU A 70 5.09 4.56 -0.41
CA LEU A 70 3.64 4.56 -0.16
C LEU A 70 3.38 4.83 1.32
N LEU A 71 2.67 5.91 1.61
CA LEU A 71 2.43 6.40 2.98
C LEU A 71 1.05 6.00 3.54
N ALA A 72 0.18 5.40 2.72
CA ALA A 72 -1.19 4.91 2.96
C ALA A 72 -1.89 5.32 4.28
N ALA A 73 -3.11 5.85 4.20
CA ALA A 73 -3.93 6.04 5.40
C ALA A 73 -4.23 4.69 6.10
N PRO A 74 -4.51 4.69 7.41
CA PRO A 74 -5.00 3.50 8.11
C PRO A 74 -6.15 2.81 7.40
N VAL A 75 -6.03 1.50 7.24
CA VAL A 75 -7.03 0.64 6.59
C VAL A 75 -7.65 -0.25 7.66
N ASN A 76 -8.96 -0.45 7.59
CA ASN A 76 -9.66 -1.39 8.47
C ASN A 76 -10.00 -2.63 7.64
N HIS A 77 -9.74 -3.81 8.18
CA HIS A 77 -10.21 -5.05 7.58
C HIS A 77 -11.13 -5.75 8.55
N ASP A 78 -12.29 -6.18 8.05
CA ASP A 78 -13.13 -7.16 8.71
C ASP A 78 -12.63 -8.56 8.32
N VAL A 79 -12.38 -9.38 9.33
CA VAL A 79 -12.01 -10.79 9.18
C VAL A 79 -13.28 -11.62 9.24
N LEU A 80 -13.52 -12.37 8.18
CA LEU A 80 -14.72 -13.18 7.97
C LEU A 80 -14.38 -14.66 8.19
N LEU A 81 -15.18 -15.35 8.99
CA LEU A 81 -15.19 -16.81 9.10
C LEU A 81 -16.47 -17.33 8.44
N ASP A 82 -16.33 -18.11 7.36
CA ASP A 82 -17.44 -18.61 6.55
C ASP A 82 -18.47 -17.49 6.19
N GLY A 83 -17.94 -16.31 5.86
CA GLY A 83 -18.73 -15.13 5.49
C GLY A 83 -19.31 -14.31 6.65
N LYS A 84 -19.09 -14.70 7.90
CA LYS A 84 -19.51 -13.92 9.08
C LYS A 84 -18.34 -13.14 9.65
N ASN A 85 -18.54 -11.84 9.89
CA ASN A 85 -17.53 -11.02 10.57
C ASN A 85 -17.32 -11.54 12.00
N VAL A 86 -16.06 -11.89 12.31
CA VAL A 86 -15.63 -12.38 13.64
C VAL A 86 -14.59 -11.49 14.30
N ALA A 87 -13.84 -10.71 13.53
CA ALA A 87 -12.85 -9.80 14.05
C ALA A 87 -12.66 -8.58 13.13
N ARG A 88 -12.10 -7.51 13.67
CA ARG A 88 -11.69 -6.33 12.92
C ARG A 88 -10.26 -5.98 13.28
N ILE A 89 -9.46 -5.63 12.27
CA ILE A 89 -8.04 -5.29 12.42
C ILE A 89 -7.79 -3.98 11.68
N LYS A 90 -7.16 -3.00 12.33
CA LYS A 90 -6.61 -1.83 11.63
C LYS A 90 -5.16 -2.07 11.27
N GLN A 91 -4.73 -1.59 10.11
CA GLN A 91 -3.36 -1.78 9.64
C GLN A 91 -2.85 -0.59 8.82
N LEU A 92 -1.52 -0.49 8.75
CA LEU A 92 -0.80 0.36 7.80
C LEU A 92 0.08 -0.52 6.91
N PRO A 93 0.02 -0.32 5.58
CA PRO A 93 0.85 -1.04 4.62
C PRO A 93 1.98 -0.15 4.04
N PRO A 94 2.92 0.38 4.84
CA PRO A 94 4.00 1.19 4.28
C PRO A 94 4.80 0.32 3.30
N THR A 95 4.99 0.85 2.09
CA THR A 95 5.66 0.11 1.03
C THR A 95 6.73 0.99 0.39
N ILE A 96 7.96 0.51 0.34
CA ILE A 96 9.04 1.14 -0.42
C ILE A 96 9.25 0.36 -1.70
N THR A 97 9.31 1.05 -2.84
CA THR A 97 9.38 0.42 -4.16
C THR A 97 10.45 1.08 -5.01
N ALA A 98 11.38 0.30 -5.54
CA ALA A 98 12.24 0.72 -6.63
C ALA A 98 11.50 0.49 -7.95
N LYS A 99 11.49 1.50 -8.83
CA LYS A 99 10.77 1.43 -10.11
C LYS A 99 11.68 1.66 -11.29
N TYR A 100 11.29 1.06 -12.41
CA TYR A 100 11.79 1.34 -13.73
C TYR A 100 10.65 1.89 -14.60
N HIS A 101 10.86 3.08 -15.16
CA HIS A 101 9.93 3.75 -16.07
C HIS A 101 10.38 3.55 -17.51
N PHE A 102 9.49 3.02 -18.34
CA PHE A 102 9.78 2.76 -19.74
C PHE A 102 9.79 4.07 -20.52
N LYS A 103 11.00 4.57 -20.81
CA LYS A 103 11.19 5.76 -21.64
C LYS A 103 10.56 5.55 -23.02
N ASN A 104 9.74 6.51 -23.43
CA ASN A 104 9.10 6.52 -24.74
C ASN A 104 8.85 7.97 -25.18
N SER A 105 8.42 8.17 -26.42
CA SER A 105 8.12 9.49 -27.00
C SER A 105 6.66 9.93 -26.81
N THR A 106 5.91 9.21 -25.98
CA THR A 106 4.49 9.45 -25.74
C THR A 106 4.28 10.07 -24.36
N ARG A 107 3.05 10.51 -24.09
CA ARG A 107 2.65 10.99 -22.77
C ARG A 107 2.19 9.87 -21.83
N PHE A 108 2.27 8.62 -22.27
CA PHE A 108 1.94 7.43 -21.51
C PHE A 108 3.25 6.75 -21.11
N THR A 109 3.56 6.73 -19.83
CA THR A 109 4.81 6.17 -19.29
C THR A 109 4.48 4.94 -18.45
N PRO A 110 4.59 3.72 -19.02
CA PRO A 110 4.51 2.50 -18.24
C PRO A 110 5.65 2.41 -17.23
N TYR A 111 5.42 1.67 -16.14
CA TYR A 111 6.46 1.33 -15.17
C TYR A 111 6.22 -0.06 -14.57
N ILE A 112 7.32 -0.65 -14.12
CA ILE A 112 7.33 -1.81 -13.22
C ILE A 112 8.12 -1.45 -11.96
N GLY A 113 7.83 -2.12 -10.87
CA GLY A 113 8.52 -1.93 -9.61
C GLY A 113 8.56 -3.20 -8.77
N ILE A 114 9.57 -3.24 -7.91
CA ILE A 114 9.75 -4.26 -6.88
C ILE A 114 10.11 -3.56 -5.57
N GLY A 115 9.59 -4.07 -4.46
CA GLY A 115 9.65 -3.39 -3.19
C GLY A 115 9.57 -4.31 -1.99
N ALA A 116 9.63 -3.68 -0.84
CA ALA A 116 9.36 -4.30 0.45
C ALA A 116 8.16 -3.58 1.08
N THR A 117 7.30 -4.36 1.73
CA THR A 117 6.10 -3.89 2.40
C THR A 117 6.06 -4.46 3.82
N ALA A 118 5.28 -3.83 4.68
CA ALA A 118 5.05 -4.30 6.03
C ALA A 118 3.57 -4.22 6.37
N PHE A 119 3.07 -5.19 7.10
CA PHE A 119 1.75 -5.16 7.72
C PHE A 119 1.92 -4.75 9.19
N ILE A 120 1.43 -3.57 9.54
CA ILE A 120 1.56 -3.03 10.91
C ILE A 120 0.17 -2.95 11.55
N PRO A 121 -0.25 -3.96 12.33
CA PRO A 121 -1.58 -4.00 12.92
C PRO A 121 -1.71 -3.15 14.19
N TRP A 122 -2.94 -2.71 14.49
CA TRP A 122 -3.37 -2.26 15.81
C TRP A 122 -4.90 -2.25 15.92
N ASP A 123 -5.41 -2.04 17.14
CA ASP A 123 -6.86 -1.91 17.42
C ASP A 123 -7.62 -3.15 16.93
N GLU A 124 -7.08 -4.31 17.29
CA GLU A 124 -7.70 -5.62 17.13
C GLU A 124 -8.99 -5.71 17.96
N GLN A 125 -10.06 -6.20 17.34
CA GLN A 125 -11.38 -6.34 17.95
C GLN A 125 -11.99 -7.70 17.62
N GLY A 126 -12.92 -8.17 18.46
CA GLY A 126 -13.62 -9.44 18.26
C GLY A 126 -12.81 -10.63 18.76
N VAL A 127 -12.72 -11.69 17.95
CA VAL A 127 -12.03 -12.93 18.34
C VAL A 127 -10.51 -12.87 18.20
N ALA A 128 -9.96 -11.86 17.51
CA ALA A 128 -8.53 -11.63 17.40
C ALA A 128 -8.01 -10.90 18.65
N ASP A 129 -7.15 -11.57 19.42
CA ASP A 129 -6.52 -11.01 20.61
C ASP A 129 -5.26 -10.20 20.25
N LYS A 130 -4.46 -10.74 19.33
CA LYS A 130 -3.23 -10.11 18.89
C LYS A 130 -2.91 -10.50 17.46
N VAL A 131 -2.54 -9.52 16.64
CA VAL A 131 -2.02 -9.77 15.29
C VAL A 131 -0.56 -9.32 15.27
N LYS A 132 0.33 -10.17 14.75
CA LYS A 132 1.75 -9.81 14.61
C LYS A 132 1.96 -8.93 13.39
N GLU A 133 2.97 -8.08 13.49
CA GLU A 133 3.55 -7.44 12.32
C GLU A 133 4.14 -8.48 11.37
N ASP A 134 4.03 -8.21 10.08
CA ASP A 134 4.57 -9.07 9.03
C ASP A 134 5.30 -8.24 7.97
N PHE A 135 6.26 -8.83 7.29
CA PHE A 135 7.09 -8.17 6.30
C PHE A 135 7.17 -9.01 5.05
N GLY A 136 7.08 -8.35 3.90
CA GLY A 136 6.99 -9.05 2.64
C GLY A 136 7.55 -8.28 1.46
N VAL A 137 7.50 -8.97 0.33
CA VAL A 137 7.88 -8.40 -0.96
C VAL A 137 6.66 -7.84 -1.66
N ALA A 138 6.86 -6.76 -2.41
CA ALA A 138 5.81 -6.14 -3.20
C ALA A 138 6.22 -6.04 -4.67
N GLY A 139 5.31 -6.39 -5.56
CA GLY A 139 5.41 -6.15 -6.99
C GLY A 139 4.47 -5.03 -7.41
N GLN A 140 4.87 -4.20 -8.37
CA GLN A 140 4.03 -3.12 -8.88
C GLN A 140 4.14 -3.02 -10.40
N VAL A 141 3.00 -2.83 -11.05
CA VAL A 141 2.93 -2.48 -12.47
C VAL A 141 1.92 -1.36 -12.66
N GLY A 142 2.19 -0.44 -13.58
CA GLY A 142 1.28 0.67 -13.81
C GLY A 142 1.75 1.59 -14.91
N PHE A 143 1.10 2.74 -15.01
CA PHE A 143 1.50 3.80 -15.91
C PHE A 143 1.14 5.18 -15.38
N ASN A 144 1.90 6.17 -15.82
CA ASN A 144 1.54 7.58 -15.72
C ASN A 144 1.05 8.07 -17.09
N PHE A 145 0.03 8.93 -17.09
CA PHE A 145 -0.44 9.66 -18.26
C PHE A 145 -0.37 11.16 -17.99
N GLN A 146 0.41 11.88 -18.79
CA GLN A 146 0.51 13.34 -18.73
C GLN A 146 -0.41 13.96 -19.80
N PRO A 147 -1.38 14.81 -19.43
CA PRO A 147 -2.18 15.51 -20.43
C PRO A 147 -1.35 16.48 -21.27
N ALA A 148 -1.84 16.81 -22.48
CA ALA A 148 -1.06 17.59 -23.45
C ALA A 148 -0.77 19.02 -22.99
N ASP A 149 -1.65 19.59 -22.18
CA ASP A 149 -1.59 20.91 -21.57
C ASP A 149 -0.94 20.89 -20.17
N ALA A 150 -0.63 19.70 -19.64
CA ALA A 150 -0.06 19.55 -18.32
C ALA A 150 1.46 19.79 -18.33
N LYS A 151 1.92 20.74 -17.52
CA LYS A 151 3.36 20.99 -17.32
C LYS A 151 3.99 19.98 -16.36
N ASN A 152 3.36 19.81 -15.20
CA ASN A 152 3.94 19.14 -14.04
C ASN A 152 3.03 18.04 -13.48
N TRP A 153 1.89 17.78 -14.11
CA TRP A 153 0.89 16.87 -13.54
C TRP A 153 0.46 15.77 -14.49
N GLY A 154 -0.04 14.69 -13.90
CA GLY A 154 -0.60 13.57 -14.64
C GLY A 154 -1.61 12.79 -13.83
N VAL A 155 -2.12 11.74 -14.44
CA VAL A 155 -2.94 10.70 -13.80
C VAL A 155 -2.12 9.41 -13.80
N PHE A 156 -2.27 8.59 -12.78
CA PHE A 156 -1.63 7.28 -12.74
C PHE A 156 -2.65 6.19 -12.45
N VAL A 157 -2.37 5.01 -12.98
CA VAL A 157 -3.08 3.78 -12.65
C VAL A 157 -2.03 2.73 -12.34
N ASP A 158 -2.17 2.03 -11.22
CA ASP A 158 -1.33 0.89 -10.90
C ASP A 158 -2.05 -0.24 -10.20
N VAL A 159 -1.44 -1.42 -10.32
CA VAL A 159 -1.75 -2.62 -9.57
C VAL A 159 -0.50 -2.97 -8.77
N ARG A 160 -0.66 -3.18 -7.46
CA ARG A 160 0.37 -3.74 -6.59
C ARG A 160 -0.06 -5.10 -6.09
N TYR A 161 0.89 -6.01 -5.97
CA TYR A 161 0.75 -7.24 -5.20
C TYR A 161 1.68 -7.15 -4.00
N ALA A 162 1.25 -7.65 -2.85
CA ALA A 162 2.04 -7.74 -1.65
C ALA A 162 1.95 -9.16 -1.09
N ASP A 163 3.08 -9.77 -0.79
CA ASP A 163 3.16 -11.06 -0.09
C ASP A 163 3.09 -10.78 1.42
N ILE A 164 1.94 -11.00 2.06
CA ILE A 164 1.68 -10.62 3.46
C ILE A 164 0.76 -11.66 4.08
N SER A 165 1.23 -12.27 5.18
CA SER A 165 0.56 -13.35 5.90
C SER A 165 0.80 -13.25 7.42
N PRO A 166 0.18 -12.28 8.13
CA PRO A 166 0.40 -12.08 9.56
C PRO A 166 -0.15 -13.22 10.44
N GLU A 167 0.62 -13.60 11.47
CA GLU A 167 0.16 -14.53 12.52
C GLU A 167 -0.91 -13.85 13.39
N VAL A 168 -2.11 -14.44 13.43
CA VAL A 168 -3.22 -14.05 14.29
C VAL A 168 -3.31 -14.98 15.49
N THR A 169 -3.30 -14.41 16.69
CA THR A 169 -3.62 -15.11 17.95
C THR A 169 -5.06 -14.80 18.34
N LEU A 170 -5.85 -15.84 18.54
CA LEU A 170 -7.24 -15.75 19.00
C LEU A 170 -7.31 -15.64 20.54
N THR A 171 -8.43 -15.14 21.05
CA THR A 171 -8.68 -14.98 22.51
C THR A 171 -8.65 -16.29 23.30
N ASN A 172 -8.82 -17.44 22.63
CA ASN A 172 -8.67 -18.76 23.24
C ASN A 172 -7.23 -19.31 23.18
N GLY A 173 -6.27 -18.51 22.69
CA GLY A 173 -4.85 -18.87 22.55
C GLY A 173 -4.49 -19.63 21.27
N ALA A 174 -5.47 -20.00 20.43
CA ALA A 174 -5.19 -20.63 19.15
C ALA A 174 -4.54 -19.63 18.17
N LYS A 175 -3.72 -20.14 17.25
CA LYS A 175 -2.97 -19.33 16.29
C LYS A 175 -3.13 -19.85 14.88
N PHE A 176 -3.13 -18.94 13.93
CA PHE A 176 -3.11 -19.24 12.50
C PHE A 176 -2.48 -18.07 11.74
N ASP A 177 -1.95 -18.34 10.56
CA ASP A 177 -1.47 -17.29 9.65
C ASP A 177 -2.64 -16.86 8.77
N LEU A 178 -2.93 -15.55 8.72
CA LEU A 178 -3.97 -15.00 7.87
C LEU A 178 -3.35 -14.62 6.54
N ASP A 179 -3.53 -15.44 5.52
CA ASP A 179 -3.03 -15.18 4.17
C ASP A 179 -3.87 -14.05 3.55
N ILE A 180 -3.28 -12.86 3.39
CA ILE A 180 -3.98 -11.70 2.81
C ILE A 180 -3.58 -11.54 1.35
N ASN A 181 -2.27 -11.58 1.07
CA ASN A 181 -1.66 -11.50 -0.25
C ASN A 181 -2.34 -10.50 -1.21
N PRO A 182 -2.57 -9.23 -0.82
CA PRO A 182 -3.56 -8.41 -1.50
C PRO A 182 -3.09 -7.91 -2.86
N PHE A 183 -4.03 -7.87 -3.81
CA PHE A 183 -3.94 -6.98 -4.95
C PHE A 183 -4.49 -5.60 -4.59
N VAL A 184 -3.72 -4.55 -4.84
CA VAL A 184 -4.11 -3.16 -4.61
C VAL A 184 -4.21 -2.45 -5.95
N TYR A 185 -5.42 -2.06 -6.31
CA TYR A 185 -5.72 -1.33 -7.55
C TYR A 185 -5.86 0.14 -7.23
N THR A 186 -5.10 1.01 -7.89
CA THR A 186 -5.07 2.45 -7.60
C THR A 186 -5.32 3.27 -8.86
N LEU A 187 -6.14 4.31 -8.72
CA LEU A 187 -6.26 5.41 -9.69
C LEU A 187 -6.01 6.71 -8.93
N GLY A 188 -5.21 7.61 -9.52
CA GLY A 188 -4.91 8.86 -8.83
C GLY A 188 -4.25 9.93 -9.68
N TYR A 189 -3.99 11.05 -9.03
CA TYR A 189 -3.30 12.21 -9.58
C TYR A 189 -1.84 12.19 -9.16
N SER A 190 -0.97 12.70 -10.03
CA SER A 190 0.44 12.88 -9.73
C SER A 190 0.92 14.28 -10.10
N TYR A 191 1.86 14.80 -9.31
CA TYR A 191 2.47 16.11 -9.53
C TYR A 191 3.98 16.00 -9.33
N LYS A 192 4.75 16.47 -10.31
CA LYS A 192 6.22 16.46 -10.32
C LYS A 192 6.76 17.87 -10.14
N PHE A 193 7.74 18.02 -9.26
CA PHE A 193 8.44 19.27 -8.95
C PHE A 193 9.71 19.41 -9.81
#